data_AF-A0A3D1D109-F1
#
_entry.id   AF-A0A3D1D109-F1
#
_cell.length_a   1.000
_cell.length_b   1.000
_cell.length_c   1.000
_cell.angle_alpha   90.00
_cell.angle_beta   90.00
_cell.angle_gamma   90.00
#
_symmetry.space_group_name_H-M   'P 1'
#
loop_
_entity.id
_entity.type
_entity.pdbx_description
1 polymer ?
#
loop_
_entity_poly.entity_id
_entity_poly.type
_entity_poly.pdbx_seq_one_letter_code
_entity_poly.pdbx_strand_id
1 'polypeptide(L)'
;ADGAKSLGGFGAIGSLFPQTWDWHAFWMMTAFLSIILAFMNILPIPALDGGHVLFLLYEIITRRKPSENFLIKAEYVGITVLILLMVVANLNDILRWIGVM
;
A
#
# COMPACT_ATOMS: atom_id res chain seq x y z
N ALA A 1 -1.48 -16.54 -12.43
CA ALA A 1 -0.31 -15.79 -11.92
C ALA A 1 -0.48 -14.31 -12.26
N ASP A 2 -1.67 -13.78 -12.01
CA ASP A 2 -2.17 -12.54 -12.63
C ASP A 2 -2.17 -11.36 -11.65
N GLY A 3 -2.03 -11.64 -10.35
CA GLY A 3 -1.96 -10.61 -9.31
C GLY A 3 -0.77 -9.67 -9.47
N ALA A 4 0.39 -10.17 -9.91
CA ALA A 4 1.58 -9.33 -10.13
C ALA A 4 1.45 -8.38 -11.34
N LYS A 5 0.61 -8.72 -12.33
CA LYS A 5 0.29 -7.84 -13.47
C LYS A 5 -0.79 -6.80 -13.14
N SER A 6 -1.57 -7.04 -12.08
CA SER A 6 -2.54 -6.09 -11.50
C SER A 6 -1.93 -5.18 -10.42
N LEU A 7 -0.67 -5.37 -10.04
CA LEU A 7 0.11 -4.40 -9.26
C LEU A 7 0.54 -3.26 -10.18
N GLY A 8 -0.44 -2.48 -10.59
CA GLY A 8 -0.22 -1.25 -11.31
C GLY A 8 0.19 -0.14 -10.35
N GLY A 9 1.21 0.62 -10.72
CA GLY A 9 1.64 1.79 -9.98
C GLY A 9 0.73 2.99 -10.26
N PHE A 10 1.32 4.19 -10.31
CA PHE A 10 0.58 5.42 -10.55
C PHE A 10 -0.07 5.47 -11.94
N GLY A 11 0.55 4.85 -12.95
CA GLY A 11 0.04 4.84 -14.33
C GLY A 11 -1.24 4.02 -14.46
N ALA A 12 -1.32 2.89 -13.77
CA ALA A 12 -2.53 2.09 -13.74
C ALA A 12 -3.68 2.80 -13.03
N ILE A 13 -3.41 3.44 -11.88
CA ILE A 13 -4.42 4.23 -11.16
C ILE A 13 -4.96 5.36 -12.05
N GLY A 14 -4.08 6.07 -12.77
CA GLY A 14 -4.48 7.11 -13.72
C GLY A 14 -5.36 6.58 -14.85
N SER A 15 -5.10 5.36 -15.33
CA SER A 15 -5.89 4.73 -16.40
C SER A 15 -7.30 4.28 -15.97
N LEU A 16 -7.61 4.29 -14.67
CA LEU A 16 -8.94 3.97 -14.15
C LEU A 16 -9.93 5.14 -14.31
N PHE A 17 -9.43 6.36 -14.49
CA PHE A 17 -10.27 7.54 -14.66
C PHE A 17 -10.68 7.72 -16.13
N PRO A 18 -11.93 8.17 -16.41
CA PRO A 18 -12.38 8.42 -17.77
C PRO A 18 -11.58 9.57 -18.41
N GLN A 19 -11.44 9.51 -19.75
CA GLN A 19 -10.73 10.54 -20.54
C GLN A 19 -11.44 11.90 -20.52
N THR A 20 -12.75 11.91 -20.25
CA THR A 20 -13.57 13.11 -20.09
C THR A 20 -13.92 13.31 -18.63
N TRP A 21 -14.02 14.58 -18.20
CA TRP A 21 -14.38 14.90 -16.83
C TRP A 21 -15.79 14.43 -16.49
N ASP A 22 -15.90 13.60 -15.45
CA ASP A 22 -17.16 13.11 -14.90
C ASP A 22 -17.09 13.15 -13.36
N TRP A 23 -17.93 13.99 -12.75
CA TRP A 23 -18.02 14.15 -11.30
C TRP A 23 -18.44 12.87 -10.58
N HIS A 24 -19.37 12.10 -11.14
CA HIS A 24 -19.84 10.86 -10.52
C HIS A 24 -18.73 9.81 -10.55
N ALA A 25 -18.06 9.64 -11.70
CA ALA A 25 -16.95 8.69 -11.81
C ALA A 25 -15.78 9.06 -10.89
N PHE A 26 -15.47 10.36 -10.78
CA PHE A 26 -14.41 10.84 -9.89
C PHE A 26 -14.68 10.50 -8.42
N TRP A 27 -15.88 10.80 -7.91
CA TRP A 27 -16.24 10.52 -6.52
C TRP A 27 -16.35 9.01 -6.25
N MET A 28 -16.86 8.23 -7.20
CA MET A 28 -16.90 6.77 -7.09
C MET A 28 -15.50 6.16 -7.02
N MET A 29 -14.58 6.58 -7.88
CA MET A 29 -13.19 6.11 -7.84
C MET A 29 -12.49 6.53 -6.56
N THR A 30 -12.71 7.77 -6.11
CA THR A 30 -12.14 8.29 -4.86
C THR A 30 -12.65 7.51 -3.64
N ALA A 31 -13.95 7.21 -3.59
CA ALA A 31 -14.54 6.39 -2.54
C ALA A 31 -13.97 4.96 -2.56
N PHE A 32 -13.85 4.37 -3.74
CA PHE A 32 -13.27 3.03 -3.92
C PHE A 32 -11.80 2.98 -3.45
N LEU A 33 -10.97 3.92 -3.90
CA LEU A 33 -9.57 4.03 -3.46
C LEU A 33 -9.47 4.27 -1.95
N SER A 34 -10.32 5.13 -1.39
CA SER A 34 -10.38 5.37 0.06
C SER A 34 -10.67 4.10 0.86
N ILE A 35 -11.62 3.27 0.40
CA ILE A 35 -11.95 1.99 1.03
C ILE A 35 -10.73 1.04 0.98
N ILE A 36 -10.07 0.93 -0.18
CA ILE A 36 -8.86 0.11 -0.32
C ILE A 36 -7.78 0.61 0.66
N LEU A 37 -7.53 1.92 0.71
CA LEU A 37 -6.55 2.51 1.62
C LEU A 37 -6.89 2.28 3.10
N ALA A 38 -8.18 2.30 3.47
CA ALA A 38 -8.63 1.97 4.82
C ALA A 38 -8.29 0.52 5.18
N PHE A 39 -8.57 -0.44 4.28
CA PHE A 39 -8.19 -1.84 4.49
C PHE A 39 -6.68 -2.03 4.54
N MET A 40 -5.93 -1.38 3.65
CA MET A 40 -4.46 -1.44 3.63
C MET A 40 -3.84 -0.90 4.91
N ASN A 41 -4.37 0.19 5.47
CA ASN A 41 -3.90 0.76 6.74
C ASN A 41 -4.25 -0.10 7.95
N ILE A 42 -5.24 -1.00 7.88
CA ILE A 42 -5.56 -1.93 8.97
C ILE A 42 -4.65 -3.16 8.95
N LEU A 43 -3.99 -3.45 7.83
CA LEU A 43 -3.08 -4.61 7.73
C LEU A 43 -1.91 -4.46 8.71
N PRO A 44 -1.44 -5.58 9.31
CA PRO A 44 -0.32 -5.60 10.25
C PRO A 44 1.03 -5.46 9.54
N ILE A 45 1.19 -4.40 8.75
CA ILE A 45 2.42 -4.08 8.04
C ILE A 45 3.19 -3.06 8.91
N PRO A 46 4.40 -3.37 9.36
CA PRO A 46 5.27 -2.41 10.03
C PRO A 46 5.45 -1.17 9.14
N ALA A 47 5.39 0.03 9.71
CA ALA A 47 5.33 1.34 9.03
C ALA A 47 3.95 1.82 8.53
N LEU A 48 2.89 1.01 8.63
CA LEU A 48 1.50 1.47 8.50
C LEU A 48 0.80 1.53 9.86
N ASP A 49 -0.30 2.29 9.93
CA ASP A 49 -1.07 2.50 11.17
C ASP A 49 -1.48 1.17 11.84
N GLY A 50 -1.86 0.17 11.05
CA GLY A 50 -2.25 -1.16 11.51
C GLY A 50 -1.10 -1.97 12.14
N GLY A 51 0.14 -1.72 11.72
CA GLY A 51 1.33 -2.29 12.37
C GLY A 51 1.51 -1.75 13.79
N HIS A 52 1.29 -0.46 13.99
CA HIS A 52 1.32 0.15 15.32
C HIS A 52 0.17 -0.31 16.20
N VAL A 53 -1.05 -0.41 15.64
CA VAL A 53 -2.20 -0.98 16.34
C VAL A 53 -1.93 -2.42 16.78
N LEU A 54 -1.27 -3.24 15.95
CA LEU A 54 -0.88 -4.59 16.33
C LEU A 54 0.09 -4.61 17.52
N PHE A 55 1.09 -3.72 17.53
CA PHE A 55 2.04 -3.63 18.65
C PHE A 55 1.36 -3.21 19.95
N LEU A 56 0.41 -2.26 19.87
CA LEU A 56 -0.39 -1.84 21.02
C LEU A 56 -1.30 -2.96 21.52
N LEU A 57 -1.97 -3.69 20.61
CA LEU A 57 -2.77 -4.87 20.97
C LEU A 57 -1.92 -5.95 21.65
N TYR A 58 -0.72 -6.21 21.12
CA TYR A 58 0.24 -7.13 21.73
C TYR A 58 0.67 -6.66 23.12
N GLU A 59 0.92 -5.37 23.32
CA GLU A 59 1.26 -4.80 24.63
C GLU A 59 0.11 -4.95 25.62
N ILE A 60 -1.14 -4.71 25.21
CA ILE A 60 -2.34 -4.89 26.06
C ILE A 60 -2.48 -6.35 26.52
N ILE A 61 -2.29 -7.30 25.61
CA ILE A 61 -2.41 -8.74 25.90
C ILE A 61 -1.26 -9.24 26.77
N THR A 62 -0.03 -8.86 26.42
CA THR A 62 1.20 -9.41 27.03
C THR A 62 1.65 -8.61 28.26
N ARG A 63 1.11 -7.39 28.45
CA ARG A 63 1.51 -6.40 29.47
C ARG A 63 3.01 -6.10 29.50
N ARG A 64 3.70 -6.36 28.39
CA ARG A 64 5.15 -6.16 28.24
C ARG A 64 5.37 -5.24 27.05
N LYS A 65 6.12 -4.17 27.29
CA LYS A 65 6.53 -3.27 26.22
C LYS A 65 7.44 -4.02 25.25
N PRO A 66 7.10 -4.07 23.95
CA PRO A 66 8.04 -4.56 22.95
C PRO A 66 9.31 -3.69 23.00
N SER A 67 10.47 -4.31 22.76
CA SER A 67 11.74 -3.58 22.87
C SER A 67 11.82 -2.50 21.78
N GLU A 68 12.31 -1.32 22.15
CA GLU A 68 12.46 -0.18 21.25
C GLU A 68 13.31 -0.54 20.01
N ASN A 69 14.36 -1.33 20.22
CA ASN A 69 15.19 -1.88 19.14
C ASN A 69 14.42 -2.80 18.17
N PHE A 70 13.40 -3.52 18.65
CA PHE A 70 12.57 -4.36 17.78
C PHE A 70 11.60 -3.52 16.96
N LEU A 71 10.98 -2.51 17.58
CA LEU A 71 10.07 -1.57 16.90
C LEU A 71 10.79 -0.84 15.75
N ILE A 72 11.95 -0.28 16.04
CA ILE A 72 12.78 0.43 15.05
C ILE A 72 13.16 -0.51 13.89
N LYS A 73 13.61 -1.73 14.18
CA LYS A 73 13.94 -2.72 13.13
C LYS A 73 12.72 -3.11 12.31
N ALA A 74 11.57 -3.33 12.94
CA ALA A 74 10.34 -3.68 12.25
C ALA A 74 9.91 -2.55 11.30
N GLU A 75 9.97 -1.29 11.75
CA GLU A 75 9.67 -0.13 10.93
C GLU A 75 10.60 0.00 9.71
N TYR A 76 11.92 -0.12 9.90
CA TYR A 76 12.87 -0.10 8.79
C TYR A 76 12.63 -1.23 7.78
N VAL A 77 12.32 -2.44 8.26
CA VAL A 77 11.95 -3.56 7.39
C VAL A 77 10.70 -3.24 6.59
N GLY A 78 9.68 -2.70 7.25
CA GLY A 78 8.43 -2.26 6.63
C GLY A 78 8.64 -1.24 5.53
N ILE A 79 9.34 -0.14 5.83
CA ILE A 79 9.67 0.91 4.86
C ILE A 79 10.48 0.35 3.69
N THR A 80 11.46 -0.50 3.95
CA THR A 80 12.29 -1.10 2.90
C THR A 80 11.44 -1.93 1.94
N VAL A 81 10.53 -2.76 2.46
CA VAL A 81 9.61 -3.55 1.65
C VAL A 81 8.67 -2.66 0.84
N LEU A 82 8.10 -1.61 1.45
CA LEU A 82 7.21 -0.67 0.76
C LEU A 82 7.91 0.06 -0.38
N ILE A 83 9.14 0.56 -0.16
CA ILE A 83 9.93 1.21 -1.20
C ILE A 83 10.24 0.23 -2.33
N LEU A 84 10.62 -1.01 -2.00
CA LEU A 84 10.93 -2.03 -3.01
C LEU A 84 9.70 -2.34 -3.86
N LEU A 85 8.52 -2.52 -3.23
CA LEU A 85 7.26 -2.72 -3.93
C LEU A 85 6.89 -1.52 -4.81
N MET A 86 7.10 -0.30 -4.33
CA MET A 86 6.84 0.92 -5.11
C MET A 86 7.74 0.99 -6.34
N VAL A 87 9.04 0.69 -6.20
CA VAL A 87 9.97 0.64 -7.34
C VAL A 87 9.54 -0.42 -8.35
N VAL A 88 9.20 -1.62 -7.89
CA VAL A 88 8.73 -2.70 -8.76
C VAL A 88 7.45 -2.33 -9.51
N ALA A 89 6.46 -1.74 -8.83
CA ALA A 89 5.21 -1.32 -9.45
C ALA A 89 5.42 -0.21 -10.50
N ASN A 90 6.28 0.77 -10.21
CA ASN A 90 6.60 1.83 -11.16
C ASN A 90 7.40 1.30 -12.37
N LEU A 91 8.34 0.38 -12.16
CA LEU A 91 9.06 -0.28 -13.26
C LEU A 91 8.10 -1.07 -14.15
N ASN A 92 7.15 -1.79 -13.56
CA ASN A 92 6.13 -2.52 -14.31
C ASN A 92 5.27 -1.57 -15.17
N ASP A 93 4.87 -0.42 -14.63
CA ASP A 93 4.15 0.61 -15.38
C ASP A 93 4.99 1.16 -16.55
N ILE A 94 6.28 1.44 -16.32
CA ILE A 94 7.20 1.95 -17.36
C ILE A 94 7.42 0.91 -18.46
N LEU A 95 7.66 -0.36 -18.10
CA LEU A 95 7.87 -1.45 -19.06
C LEU A 95 6.64 -1.68 -19.94
N ARG A 96 5.44 -1.60 -19.33
CA ARG A 96 4.16 -1.66 -20.05
C ARG A 96 3.97 -0.45 -20.97
N TRP A 97 4.38 0.74 -20.55
CA TRP A 97 4.31 1.94 -21.38
C TRP A 97 5.26 1.89 -22.59
N ILE A 98 6.45 1.31 -22.44
CA ILE A 98 7.45 1.13 -23.52
C ILE A 98 7.09 -0.05 -24.45
N GLY A 99 6.11 -0.89 -24.09
CA GLY A 99 5.64 -2.00 -24.93
C GLY A 99 6.56 -3.21 -24.92
N VAL A 100 7.42 -3.34 -23.91
CA VAL A 100 8.27 -4.53 -23.69
C VAL A 100 7.46 -5.68 -23.06
N MET A 101 6.31 -5.35 -22.45
CA MET A 101 5.35 -6.27 -21.83
C MET A 101 3.92 -5.78 -22.05
#